data_AF-A0A847NMT0-F1
#
_entry.id   AF-A0A847NMT0-F1
#
_cell.length_a   1.000
_cell.length_b   1.000
_cell.length_c   1.000
_cell.angle_alpha   90.00
_cell.angle_beta   90.00
_cell.angle_gamma   90.00
#
_symmetry.space_group_name_H-M   'P 1'
#
loop_
_entity.id
_entity.type
_entity.pdbx_description
1 polymer ?
#
loop_
_entity_poly.entity_id
_entity_poly.type
_entity_poly.pdbx_seq_one_letter_code
_entity_poly.pdbx_strand_id
1 'polypeptide(L)'
;MLQLPQIITKQEEEMFLAAVAKNVKEIRKSREISQLEAALSIGMTSQGSYANMENYTNDKRFNIIHLFKLSKLFGVDIREFFVLPEILVPSSFPTQKLEVNLVENEFDDVYITKLKNLKELKS
;
A
#
# COMPACT_ATOMS: atom_id res chain seq x y z
N MET A 1 7.27 -12.54 -28.96
CA MET A 1 6.79 -12.24 -27.59
C MET A 1 6.94 -10.75 -27.37
N LEU A 2 5.92 -10.08 -26.83
CA LEU A 2 5.99 -8.67 -26.45
C LEU A 2 6.90 -8.55 -25.22
N GLN A 3 8.00 -7.79 -25.31
CA GLN A 3 8.80 -7.44 -24.14
C GLN A 3 8.18 -6.20 -23.48
N LEU A 4 7.78 -6.34 -22.21
CA LEU A 4 7.24 -5.22 -21.44
C LEU A 4 8.38 -4.44 -20.79
N PRO A 5 8.28 -3.09 -20.73
CA PRO A 5 9.28 -2.28 -20.04
C PRO A 5 9.31 -2.63 -18.54
N GLN A 6 10.51 -2.83 -18.01
CA GLN A 6 10.76 -2.99 -16.58
C GLN A 6 11.30 -1.65 -16.06
N ILE A 7 10.41 -0.86 -15.46
CA ILE A 7 10.74 0.48 -14.96
C ILE A 7 11.28 0.47 -13.52
N ILE A 8 11.20 -0.68 -12.85
CA ILE A 8 11.79 -0.95 -11.53
C ILE A 8 12.45 -2.33 -11.54
N THR A 9 13.48 -2.49 -10.71
CA THR A 9 14.08 -3.78 -10.43
C THR A 9 13.28 -4.54 -9.38
N LYS A 10 13.42 -5.88 -9.36
CA LYS A 10 12.85 -6.72 -8.31
C LYS A 10 13.31 -6.30 -6.91
N GLN A 11 14.57 -5.85 -6.79
CA GLN A 11 15.12 -5.41 -5.52
C GLN A 11 14.44 -4.12 -5.02
N GLU A 12 14.17 -3.16 -5.91
CA GLU A 12 13.41 -1.96 -5.55
C GLU A 12 11.99 -2.30 -5.08
N GLU A 13 11.32 -3.26 -5.76
CA GLU A 13 10.01 -3.75 -5.34
C GLU A 13 10.06 -4.38 -3.93
N GLU A 14 11.02 -5.27 -3.68
CA GLU A 14 11.19 -5.93 -2.39
C GLU A 14 11.51 -4.94 -1.27
N MET A 15 12.37 -3.94 -1.54
CA MET A 15 12.70 -2.89 -0.58
C MET A 15 11.48 -2.02 -0.25
N PHE A 16 10.67 -1.67 -1.23
CA PHE A 16 9.44 -0.91 -1.02
C PHE A 16 8.46 -1.69 -0.11
N LEU A 17 8.22 -2.95 -0.43
CA LEU A 17 7.30 -3.81 0.33
C LEU A 17 7.80 -4.05 1.76
N ALA A 18 9.09 -4.27 1.93
CA ALA A 18 9.71 -4.40 3.24
C ALA A 18 9.61 -3.11 4.07
N ALA A 19 9.76 -1.94 3.45
CA ALA A 19 9.59 -0.65 4.11
C ALA A 19 8.15 -0.48 4.64
N VAL A 20 7.14 -0.80 3.81
CA VAL A 20 5.73 -0.74 4.22
C VAL A 20 5.45 -1.69 5.39
N ALA A 21 5.91 -2.94 5.29
CA ALA A 21 5.75 -3.93 6.36
C ALA A 21 6.39 -3.49 7.68
N LYS A 22 7.61 -2.93 7.60
CA LYS A 22 8.35 -2.40 8.75
C LYS A 22 7.59 -1.25 9.41
N ASN A 23 7.10 -0.28 8.64
CA ASN A 23 6.36 0.86 9.18
C ASN A 23 5.09 0.41 9.92
N VAL A 24 4.33 -0.52 9.33
CA VAL A 24 3.16 -1.14 10.00
C VAL A 24 3.55 -1.78 11.33
N LYS A 25 4.64 -2.56 11.34
CA LYS A 25 5.13 -3.27 12.52
C LYS A 25 5.56 -2.32 13.64
N GLU A 26 6.30 -1.28 13.32
CA GLU A 26 6.79 -0.33 14.32
C GLU A 26 5.65 0.54 14.88
N ILE A 27 4.69 0.94 14.05
CA ILE A 27 3.48 1.63 14.54
C ILE A 27 2.66 0.70 15.43
N ARG A 28 2.43 -0.57 15.04
CA ARG A 28 1.70 -1.52 15.89
C ARG A 28 2.34 -1.62 17.28
N LYS A 29 3.68 -1.79 17.32
CA LYS A 29 4.42 -1.88 18.58
C LYS A 29 4.29 -0.62 19.42
N SER A 30 4.35 0.57 18.82
CA SER A 30 4.19 1.83 19.56
C SER A 30 2.77 2.04 20.10
N ARG A 31 1.78 1.33 19.57
CA ARG A 31 0.41 1.25 20.09
C ARG A 31 0.20 0.12 21.11
N GLU A 32 1.23 -0.66 21.42
CA GLU A 32 1.16 -1.81 22.33
C GLU A 32 0.14 -2.90 21.90
N ILE A 33 -0.22 -2.92 20.61
CA ILE A 33 -1.20 -3.89 20.05
C ILE A 33 -0.48 -5.20 19.72
N SER A 34 -1.05 -6.33 20.12
CA SER A 34 -0.47 -7.64 19.79
C SER A 34 -0.65 -7.99 18.31
N GLN A 35 0.17 -8.89 17.77
CA GLN A 35 0.00 -9.37 16.39
C GLN A 35 -1.32 -10.12 16.20
N LEU A 36 -1.75 -10.88 17.21
CA LEU A 36 -3.02 -11.61 17.16
C LEU A 36 -4.20 -10.64 17.12
N GLU A 37 -4.18 -9.63 17.98
CA GLU A 37 -5.19 -8.58 18.03
C GLU A 37 -5.30 -7.84 16.69
N ALA A 38 -4.17 -7.36 16.15
CA ALA A 38 -4.14 -6.69 14.86
C ALA A 38 -4.69 -7.59 13.73
N ALA A 39 -4.33 -8.87 13.72
CA ALA A 39 -4.84 -9.84 12.74
C ALA A 39 -6.37 -9.98 12.82
N LEU A 40 -6.91 -10.19 14.02
CA LEU A 40 -8.36 -10.33 14.24
C LEU A 40 -9.10 -9.05 13.83
N SER A 41 -8.58 -7.88 14.19
CA SER A 41 -9.18 -6.58 13.85
C SER A 41 -9.29 -6.32 12.35
N ILE A 42 -8.40 -6.90 11.54
CA ILE A 42 -8.46 -6.75 10.08
C ILE A 42 -9.20 -7.89 9.37
N GLY A 43 -9.77 -8.84 10.12
CA GLY A 43 -10.54 -9.98 9.60
C GLY A 43 -9.66 -11.18 9.21
N MET A 44 -8.46 -11.27 9.76
CA MET A 44 -7.61 -12.46 9.66
C MET A 44 -7.77 -13.35 10.90
N THR A 45 -7.46 -14.64 10.77
CA THR A 45 -7.63 -15.63 11.86
C THR A 45 -6.32 -16.15 12.44
N SER A 46 -5.17 -15.70 11.94
CA SER A 46 -3.86 -16.27 12.30
C SER A 46 -2.83 -15.18 12.60
N GLN A 47 -2.29 -15.23 13.82
CA GLN A 47 -1.11 -14.45 14.22
C GLN A 47 0.09 -14.73 13.32
N GLY A 48 0.33 -15.99 12.95
CA GLY A 48 1.48 -16.38 12.12
C GLY A 48 1.42 -15.77 10.71
N SER A 49 0.24 -15.76 10.10
CA SER A 49 0.04 -15.11 8.80
C SER A 49 0.29 -13.61 8.87
N TYR A 50 -0.17 -12.96 9.94
CA TYR A 50 0.09 -11.54 10.18
C TYR A 50 1.57 -11.26 10.43
N ALA A 51 2.25 -12.11 11.21
CA ALA A 51 3.69 -12.01 11.45
C ALA A 51 4.51 -12.15 10.16
N ASN A 52 4.09 -13.01 9.23
CA ASN A 52 4.74 -13.09 7.92
C ASN A 52 4.60 -11.79 7.12
N MET A 53 3.43 -11.14 7.18
CA MET A 53 3.23 -9.83 6.53
C MET A 53 4.10 -8.73 7.16
N GLU A 54 4.20 -8.66 8.49
CA GLU A 54 5.05 -7.66 9.18
C GLU A 54 6.54 -7.83 8.94
N ASN A 55 6.98 -9.04 8.57
CA ASN A 55 8.37 -9.33 8.29
C ASN A 55 8.66 -9.44 6.78
N TYR A 56 7.64 -9.25 5.92
CA TYR A 56 7.73 -9.49 4.48
C TYR A 56 8.38 -10.85 4.15
N THR A 57 7.96 -11.91 4.86
CA THR A 57 8.42 -13.28 4.63
C THR A 57 7.40 -14.08 3.85
N ASN A 58 7.87 -15.10 3.13
CA ASN A 58 7.01 -16.00 2.33
C ASN A 58 6.12 -15.28 1.31
N ASP A 59 6.61 -14.15 0.78
CA ASP A 59 5.88 -13.27 -0.15
C ASP A 59 4.51 -12.82 0.39
N LYS A 60 4.36 -12.75 1.72
CA LYS A 60 3.14 -12.25 2.36
C LYS A 60 3.22 -10.75 2.50
N ARG A 61 2.23 -10.07 1.94
CA ARG A 61 2.12 -8.61 1.89
C ARG A 61 0.77 -8.20 2.47
N PHE A 62 0.71 -7.02 3.08
CA PHE A 62 -0.57 -6.39 3.36
C PHE A 62 -1.19 -5.93 2.04
N ASN A 63 -2.47 -6.28 1.81
CA ASN A 63 -3.22 -5.63 0.74
C ASN A 63 -3.68 -4.24 1.22
N ILE A 64 -4.18 -3.42 0.28
CA ILE A 64 -4.59 -2.05 0.57
C ILE A 64 -5.76 -1.96 1.57
N ILE A 65 -6.63 -2.97 1.63
CA ILE A 65 -7.74 -3.02 2.59
C ILE A 65 -7.21 -3.32 4.00
N HIS A 66 -6.21 -4.19 4.12
CA HIS A 66 -5.52 -4.42 5.39
C HIS A 66 -4.89 -3.12 5.89
N LEU A 67 -4.12 -2.42 5.03
CA LEU A 67 -3.51 -1.14 5.39
C LEU A 67 -4.56 -0.11 5.83
N PHE A 68 -5.68 0.00 5.11
CA PHE A 68 -6.76 0.91 5.51
C PHE A 68 -7.38 0.54 6.87
N LYS A 69 -7.64 -0.75 7.15
CA LYS A 69 -8.14 -1.16 8.47
C LYS A 69 -7.11 -0.91 9.58
N LEU A 70 -5.83 -1.15 9.31
CA LEU A 70 -4.75 -0.90 10.26
C LEU A 70 -4.57 0.58 10.56
N SER A 71 -4.73 1.48 9.57
CA SER A 71 -4.66 2.93 9.85
C SER A 71 -5.76 3.37 10.81
N LYS A 72 -6.96 2.78 10.68
CA LYS A 72 -8.08 2.99 11.61
C LYS A 72 -7.81 2.39 12.98
N LEU A 73 -7.32 1.15 13.03
CA LEU A 73 -6.99 0.46 14.29
C LEU A 73 -5.91 1.22 15.07
N PHE A 74 -4.87 1.69 14.39
CA PHE A 74 -3.74 2.37 15.02
C PHE A 74 -3.95 3.87 15.24
N GLY A 75 -5.07 4.44 14.75
CA GLY A 75 -5.35 5.86 14.85
C GLY A 75 -4.29 6.74 14.17
N VAL A 76 -3.81 6.35 12.99
CA VAL A 76 -2.79 7.08 12.22
C VAL A 76 -3.27 7.39 10.81
N ASP A 77 -2.64 8.37 10.16
CA ASP A 77 -2.80 8.56 8.73
C ASP A 77 -2.20 7.37 7.97
N ILE A 78 -2.86 6.92 6.90
CA ILE A 78 -2.37 5.77 6.12
C ILE A 78 -1.01 6.04 5.47
N ARG A 79 -0.67 7.32 5.22
CA ARG A 79 0.63 7.75 4.68
C ARG A 79 1.80 7.35 5.58
N GLU A 80 1.57 7.18 6.88
CA GLU A 80 2.61 6.74 7.83
C GLU A 80 3.16 5.35 7.49
N PHE A 81 2.39 4.52 6.77
CA PHE A 81 2.89 3.21 6.30
C PHE A 81 3.86 3.34 5.13
N PHE A 82 3.92 4.49 4.47
CA PHE A 82 4.71 4.72 3.25
C PHE A 82 5.86 5.71 3.47
N VAL A 83 6.36 5.83 4.69
CA VAL A 83 7.63 6.55 4.95
C VAL A 83 8.77 5.70 4.40
N LEU A 84 9.34 6.12 3.27
CA LEU A 84 10.35 5.36 2.54
C LEU A 84 11.78 5.71 2.97
N PRO A 85 12.73 4.77 2.91
CA PRO A 85 14.15 5.08 3.00
C PRO A 85 14.58 5.95 1.80
N GLU A 86 15.60 6.78 2.00
CA GLU A 86 16.09 7.74 1.00
C GLU A 86 16.42 7.12 -0.36
N ILE A 87 16.95 5.89 -0.38
CA ILE A 87 17.26 5.15 -1.62
C ILE A 87 16.02 4.85 -2.50
N LEU A 88 14.81 4.98 -1.97
CA LEU A 88 13.55 4.79 -2.70
C LEU A 88 12.80 6.11 -2.97
N VAL A 89 13.39 7.28 -2.69
CA VAL A 89 12.72 8.56 -2.92
C VAL A 89 12.84 9.03 -4.38
N PRO A 90 11.87 9.82 -4.91
CA PRO A 90 11.87 10.21 -6.31
C PRO A 90 13.10 10.97 -6.80
N SER A 91 13.77 11.72 -5.93
CA SER A 91 15.00 12.44 -6.25
C SER A 91 16.17 11.51 -6.61
N SER A 92 16.08 10.23 -6.28
CA SER A 92 17.04 9.19 -6.68
C SER A 92 16.69 8.51 -8.01
N PHE A 93 15.51 8.76 -8.58
CA PHE A 93 15.11 8.10 -9.82
C PHE A 93 15.75 8.78 -11.03
N PRO A 94 16.42 8.03 -11.93
CA PRO A 94 16.90 8.59 -13.18
C PRO A 94 15.72 9.12 -13.99
N THR A 95 15.84 10.34 -14.52
CA THR A 95 14.79 10.97 -15.32
C THR A 95 14.68 10.23 -16.66
N GLN A 96 13.78 9.27 -16.76
CA GLN A 96 13.49 8.58 -18.01
C GLN A 96 12.27 9.22 -18.67
N LYS A 97 12.44 9.86 -19.82
CA LYS A 97 11.29 10.28 -20.63
C LYS A 97 10.61 9.03 -21.18
N LEU A 98 9.43 8.70 -20.66
CA LEU A 98 8.55 7.72 -21.27
C LEU A 98 7.84 8.40 -22.46
N GLU A 99 8.20 8.03 -23.69
CA GLU A 99 7.40 8.38 -24.86
C GLU A 99 6.18 7.46 -24.90
N VAL A 100 5.07 7.93 -24.33
CA VAL A 100 3.79 7.22 -24.35
C VAL A 100 2.97 7.73 -25.53
N ASN A 101 2.75 6.88 -26.54
CA ASN A 101 1.74 7.13 -27.56
C ASN A 101 0.36 6.82 -26.97
N LEU A 102 -0.24 7.80 -26.30
CA LEU A 102 -1.61 7.69 -25.80
C LEU A 102 -2.57 7.73 -26.99
N VAL A 103 -3.23 6.62 -27.27
CA VAL A 103 -4.51 6.66 -27.99
C VAL A 103 -5.50 7.28 -27.00
N GLU A 104 -6.03 8.46 -27.33
CA GLU A 104 -7.10 9.09 -26.57
C GLU A 104 -8.29 8.14 -26.49
N ASN A 105 -8.46 7.49 -25.34
CA ASN A 105 -9.73 6.90 -24.96
C ASN A 105 -10.34 7.84 -23.92
N GLU A 106 -11.52 8.37 -24.23
CA GLU A 106 -12.33 9.17 -23.32
C GLU A 106 -12.53 8.37 -22.02
N PHE A 107 -12.05 8.90 -20.90
CA PHE A 107 -12.30 8.31 -19.59
C PHE A 107 -13.76 8.56 -19.23
N ASP A 108 -14.56 7.50 -19.15
CA ASP A 108 -15.95 7.56 -18.71
C ASP A 108 -16.08 8.13 -17.29
N ASP A 109 -16.79 9.27 -17.18
CA ASP A 109 -17.07 10.13 -16.02
C ASP A 109 -17.94 9.46 -14.91
N VAL A 110 -17.95 8.13 -14.87
CA VAL A 110 -18.82 7.32 -14.01
C VAL A 110 -18.41 7.41 -12.54
N TYR A 111 -17.10 7.53 -12.26
CA TYR A 111 -16.59 7.61 -10.88
C TYR A 111 -16.91 8.95 -10.19
N ILE A 112 -16.82 10.08 -10.91
CA ILE A 112 -17.14 11.41 -10.38
C ILE A 112 -18.65 11.53 -10.12
N THR A 113 -19.47 11.02 -11.05
CA THR A 113 -20.94 11.01 -10.93
C THR A 113 -21.40 10.21 -9.70
N LYS A 114 -20.81 9.04 -9.45
CA LYS A 114 -21.16 8.20 -8.30
C LYS A 114 -20.81 8.85 -6.95
N LEU A 115 -19.73 9.62 -6.89
CA LEU A 115 -19.32 10.35 -5.68
C LEU A 115 -20.21 11.56 -5.36
N LYS A 116 -20.73 12.24 -6.39
CA LYS A 116 -21.70 13.35 -6.21
C LYS A 116 -23.02 12.83 -5.63
N ASN A 117 -23.56 11.73 -6.19
CA ASN A 117 -24.83 11.16 -5.74
C ASN A 117 -24.77 10.62 -4.30
N LEU A 118 -23.61 10.14 -3.83
CA LEU A 118 -23.39 9.70 -2.44
C LEU A 118 -23.37 10.84 -1.42
N LYS A 119 -23.04 12.08 -1.84
CA LYS A 119 -23.07 13.26 -0.98
C LYS A 119 -24.47 13.83 -0.84
N GLU A 120 -25.28 13.75 -1.89
CA GLU A 120 -26.68 14.22 -1.88
C GLU A 120 -27.61 13.33 -1.05
N LEU A 121 -27.35 12.01 -0.97
CA LEU A 121 -28.13 11.10 -0.10
C LEU A 121 -27.85 11.24 1.41
N LYS A 122 -26.85 12.04 1.81
CA LYS A 122 -26.43 12.24 3.21
C LYS A 122 -26.71 13.65 3.74
N SER A 123 -27.45 14.46 2.96
CA SER A 123 -27.94 15.80 3.29
C SER A 123 -29.45 15.73 3.44
#